data_AF-A0A924YZP1-F1
#
_entry.id   AF-A0A924YZP1-F1
#
_cell.length_a   1.000
_cell.length_b   1.000
_cell.length_c   1.000
_cell.angle_alpha   90.00
_cell.angle_beta   90.00
_cell.angle_gamma   90.00
#
_symmetry.space_group_name_H-M   'P 1'
#
loop_
_entity.id
_entity.type
_entity.pdbx_description
1 polymer ?
#
loop_
_entity_poly.entity_id
_entity_poly.type
_entity_poly.pdbx_seq_one_letter_code
_entity_poly.pdbx_strand_id
1 'polypeptide(L)'
;ISTEWLSVPNVDRIGFPIVEVAEDASFVVTKPRGTGGWVNEQTVKEQLVYEIGDPGTYLSPDVTVSFLSLQVSEEGCDRVRVSGAIGRPAPAAYKVSATYRGGFRAAGELTVCGVDAVTKARRAGLAVLERLRLDGATFRESVVECLGAGACHPREMVDEASQHLTETVLRIAVADDSRDAVERFSRELMPLITAGPPGTTGYAAGRPRVQPVFRYWPCLIERDRITPRVEVLPSSVVPRRQDSVSGMALATGDAESMSRVIPAASAVPLTNSGLRSQLGDIATARSGDKGIHANIGVIVRRAEDYERLRREVTVERVAAYFGIDDLGRVQRFELPNLAALNFVIRGILANSLRVDAQGKTLGQVLLQMPLT
;
A
#
# COMPACT_ATOMS: atom_id res chain seq x y z
N ILE A 1 -8.07 7.23 4.21
CA ILE A 1 -7.58 6.63 2.94
C ILE A 1 -8.79 5.96 2.30
N SER A 2 -9.00 6.16 1.00
CA SER A 2 -10.19 5.67 0.28
C SER A 2 -9.77 5.33 -1.14
N THR A 3 -10.36 4.28 -1.73
CA THR A 3 -10.25 4.03 -3.17
C THR A 3 -10.83 5.21 -3.96
N GLU A 4 -11.88 5.85 -3.44
CA GLU A 4 -12.51 7.05 -4.00
C GLU A 4 -11.80 8.34 -3.60
N TRP A 5 -10.47 8.36 -3.63
CA TRP A 5 -9.66 9.47 -3.13
C TRP A 5 -10.02 10.82 -3.77
N LEU A 6 -10.33 10.84 -5.07
CA LEU A 6 -10.69 12.05 -5.80
C LEU A 6 -12.01 12.69 -5.32
N SER A 7 -12.90 11.90 -4.72
CA SER A 7 -14.16 12.38 -4.18
C SER A 7 -14.06 12.85 -2.73
N VAL A 8 -12.91 12.67 -2.08
CA VAL A 8 -12.71 13.04 -0.69
C VAL A 8 -12.68 14.57 -0.56
N PRO A 9 -13.51 15.19 0.31
CA PRO A 9 -13.57 16.63 0.44
C PRO A 9 -12.39 17.19 1.26
N ASN A 10 -11.93 18.40 0.91
CA ASN A 10 -10.92 19.17 1.66
C ASN A 10 -9.68 18.33 2.01
N VAL A 11 -9.09 17.66 1.02
CA VAL A 11 -7.98 16.69 1.22
C VAL A 11 -6.74 17.29 1.89
N ASP A 12 -6.56 18.60 1.77
CA ASP A 12 -5.51 19.41 2.41
C ASP A 12 -5.69 19.56 3.92
N ARG A 13 -6.87 19.24 4.46
CA ARG A 13 -7.24 19.40 5.87
C ARG A 13 -7.76 18.11 6.50
N ILE A 14 -7.38 16.94 6.00
CA ILE A 14 -7.84 15.65 6.55
C ILE A 14 -7.38 15.51 8.00
N GLY A 15 -8.35 15.28 8.90
CA GLY A 15 -8.08 14.97 10.30
C GLY A 15 -7.72 13.50 10.50
N PHE A 16 -6.94 13.20 11.54
CA PHE A 16 -6.75 11.82 11.98
C PHE A 16 -8.06 11.25 12.56
N PRO A 17 -8.39 9.97 12.29
CA PRO A 17 -9.59 9.36 12.84
C PRO A 17 -9.49 9.22 14.36
N ILE A 18 -10.64 9.33 15.00
CA ILE A 18 -10.85 9.10 16.44
C ILE A 18 -11.64 7.81 16.57
N VAL A 19 -11.27 6.98 17.55
CA VAL A 19 -12.05 5.80 17.93
C VAL A 19 -12.57 6.00 19.34
N GLU A 20 -13.89 6.09 19.47
CA GLU A 20 -14.61 6.15 20.74
C GLU A 20 -15.01 4.73 21.12
N VAL A 21 -14.39 4.15 22.15
CA VAL A 21 -14.63 2.76 22.57
C VAL A 21 -15.60 2.73 23.75
N ALA A 22 -16.67 1.94 23.64
CA ALA A 22 -17.66 1.73 24.69
C ALA A 22 -17.30 0.53 25.59
N GLU A 23 -17.91 0.44 26.77
CA GLU A 23 -17.69 -0.65 27.73
C GLU A 23 -18.11 -2.02 27.17
N ASP A 24 -19.06 -2.08 26.25
CA ASP A 24 -19.51 -3.31 25.57
C ASP A 24 -18.56 -3.77 24.44
N ALA A 25 -17.38 -3.14 24.34
CA ALA A 25 -16.36 -3.34 23.30
C ALA A 25 -16.80 -2.98 21.87
N SER A 26 -17.99 -2.40 21.69
CA SER A 26 -18.30 -1.68 20.45
C SER A 26 -17.54 -0.37 20.40
N PHE A 27 -17.33 0.17 19.21
CA PHE A 27 -16.65 1.44 19.04
C PHE A 27 -17.22 2.25 17.88
N VAL A 28 -17.10 3.57 17.97
CA VAL A 28 -17.44 4.48 16.88
C VAL A 28 -16.15 5.06 16.31
N VAL A 29 -15.98 4.91 15.01
CA VAL A 29 -14.95 5.62 14.24
C VAL A 29 -15.52 6.97 13.82
N THR A 30 -14.79 8.04 14.10
CA THR A 30 -15.16 9.40 13.71
C THR A 30 -13.93 10.26 13.37
N LYS A 31 -14.10 11.56 13.14
CA LYS A 31 -13.00 12.52 12.93
C LYS A 31 -13.26 13.84 13.65
N PRO A 32 -12.20 14.63 13.93
CA PRO A 32 -12.37 15.97 14.48
C PRO A 32 -13.36 16.83 13.66
N ARG A 33 -14.16 17.63 14.35
CA ARG A 33 -15.12 18.52 13.70
C ARG A 33 -14.39 19.58 12.87
N GLY A 34 -14.95 19.91 11.70
CA GLY A 34 -14.40 20.95 10.82
C GLY A 34 -13.14 20.56 10.03
N THR A 35 -12.67 19.31 10.12
CA THR A 35 -11.59 18.80 9.26
C THR A 35 -12.15 18.17 7.98
N GLY A 36 -11.31 18.11 6.95
CA GLY A 36 -11.59 17.40 5.70
C GLY A 36 -11.61 15.89 5.86
N GLY A 37 -11.77 15.20 4.74
CA GLY A 37 -12.03 13.77 4.71
C GLY A 37 -13.50 13.44 4.96
N TRP A 38 -13.80 12.14 4.97
CA TRP A 38 -15.05 11.60 5.50
C TRP A 38 -14.77 10.31 6.28
N VAL A 39 -15.70 9.93 7.16
CA VAL A 39 -15.77 8.61 7.78
C VAL A 39 -17.14 8.02 7.48
N ASN A 40 -17.16 6.91 6.75
CA ASN A 40 -18.38 6.25 6.29
C ASN A 40 -18.18 4.72 6.31
N GLU A 41 -19.26 3.96 6.11
CA GLU A 41 -19.20 2.50 6.20
C GLU A 41 -18.10 1.91 5.29
N GLN A 42 -18.00 2.42 4.07
CA GLN A 42 -17.02 1.94 3.08
C GLN A 42 -15.57 2.16 3.53
N THR A 43 -15.22 3.35 4.00
CA THR A 43 -13.85 3.68 4.42
C THR A 43 -13.43 2.94 5.69
N VAL A 44 -14.38 2.66 6.59
CA VAL A 44 -14.12 1.79 7.76
C VAL A 44 -13.90 0.35 7.34
N LYS A 45 -14.72 -0.19 6.42
CA LYS A 45 -14.50 -1.54 5.87
C LYS A 45 -13.15 -1.66 5.15
N GLU A 46 -12.79 -0.67 4.32
CA GLU A 46 -11.48 -0.61 3.64
C GLU A 46 -10.31 -0.72 4.64
N GLN A 47 -10.44 -0.14 5.83
CA GLN A 47 -9.44 -0.24 6.88
C GLN A 47 -9.49 -1.59 7.61
N LEU A 48 -10.67 -2.18 7.82
CA LEU A 48 -10.83 -3.49 8.47
C LEU A 48 -10.19 -4.64 7.66
N VAL A 49 -10.18 -4.54 6.33
CA VAL A 49 -9.59 -5.57 5.45
C VAL A 49 -8.12 -5.32 5.08
N TYR A 50 -7.51 -4.26 5.62
CA TYR A 50 -6.14 -3.89 5.29
C TYR A 50 -5.11 -4.61 6.16
N GLU A 51 -4.10 -5.20 5.51
CA GLU A 51 -2.97 -5.89 6.17
C GLU A 51 -3.42 -7.02 7.12
N ILE A 52 -4.52 -7.69 6.81
CA ILE A 52 -5.00 -8.85 7.56
C ILE A 52 -4.57 -10.18 6.93
N GLY A 53 -4.33 -11.19 7.79
CA GLY A 53 -4.09 -12.57 7.38
C GLY A 53 -5.42 -13.32 7.26
N ASP A 54 -5.53 -14.46 7.96
CA ASP A 54 -6.82 -15.11 8.17
C ASP A 54 -7.74 -14.22 9.04
N PRO A 55 -8.88 -13.73 8.53
CA PRO A 55 -9.83 -12.91 9.29
C PRO A 55 -10.53 -13.68 10.42
N GLY A 56 -10.59 -15.01 10.36
CA GLY A 56 -11.13 -15.86 11.42
C GLY A 56 -10.17 -16.05 12.59
N THR A 57 -8.86 -15.86 12.35
CA THR A 57 -7.77 -16.18 13.28
C THR A 57 -6.68 -15.11 13.24
N TYR A 58 -7.07 -13.84 13.37
CA TYR A 58 -6.12 -12.74 13.36
C TYR A 58 -5.37 -12.68 14.70
N LEU A 59 -4.10 -13.06 14.67
CA LEU A 59 -3.27 -13.12 15.87
C LEU A 59 -2.85 -11.71 16.30
N SER A 60 -3.27 -11.27 17.48
CA SER A 60 -2.67 -10.13 18.20
C SER A 60 -1.89 -10.64 19.43
N PRO A 61 -1.08 -9.80 20.11
CA PRO A 61 -0.31 -10.24 21.28
C PRO A 61 -1.16 -10.79 22.44
N ASP A 62 -2.35 -10.23 22.64
CA ASP A 62 -3.18 -10.49 23.83
C ASP A 62 -4.50 -11.18 23.53
N VAL A 63 -4.90 -11.25 22.26
CA VAL A 63 -6.14 -11.88 21.83
C VAL A 63 -6.02 -12.41 20.40
N THR A 64 -6.64 -13.55 20.12
CA THR A 64 -6.85 -13.98 18.73
C THR A 64 -8.21 -13.45 18.26
N VAL A 65 -8.21 -12.50 17.33
CA VAL A 65 -9.42 -11.77 16.91
C VAL A 65 -10.09 -12.50 15.74
N SER A 66 -11.42 -12.58 15.78
CA SER A 66 -12.25 -12.95 14.62
C SER A 66 -13.01 -11.74 14.10
N PHE A 67 -12.90 -11.51 12.80
CA PHE A 67 -13.56 -10.42 12.08
C PHE A 67 -14.90 -10.85 11.47
N LEU A 68 -15.22 -12.16 11.55
CA LEU A 68 -16.34 -12.79 10.84
C LEU A 68 -17.71 -12.44 11.42
N SER A 69 -17.76 -11.89 12.63
CA SER A 69 -18.97 -11.45 13.33
C SER A 69 -19.10 -9.93 13.40
N LEU A 70 -18.16 -9.18 12.82
CA LEU A 70 -18.20 -7.73 12.82
C LEU A 70 -19.43 -7.20 12.09
N GLN A 71 -20.03 -6.18 12.66
CA GLN A 71 -21.12 -5.40 12.09
C GLN A 71 -20.66 -3.95 12.01
N VAL A 72 -20.87 -3.32 10.85
CA VAL A 72 -20.47 -1.93 10.57
C VAL A 72 -21.72 -1.19 10.12
N SER A 73 -22.03 -0.06 10.76
CA SER A 73 -23.21 0.74 10.45
C SER A 73 -22.94 2.22 10.66
N GLU A 74 -23.47 3.07 9.79
CA GLU A 74 -23.41 4.52 9.97
C GLU A 74 -24.38 4.98 11.07
N GLU A 75 -23.91 5.83 11.98
CA GLU A 75 -24.73 6.44 13.05
C GLU A 75 -24.94 7.94 12.86
N GLY A 76 -24.34 8.51 11.81
CA GLY A 76 -24.44 9.92 11.48
C GLY A 76 -23.32 10.37 10.55
N CYS A 77 -23.29 11.67 10.25
CA CYS A 77 -22.22 12.25 9.45
C CYS A 77 -20.87 12.02 10.13
N ASP A 78 -19.95 11.40 9.39
CA ASP A 78 -18.60 11.09 9.87
C ASP A 78 -18.56 10.21 11.14
N ARG A 79 -19.57 9.35 11.34
CA ARG A 79 -19.67 8.46 12.50
C ARG A 79 -20.12 7.08 12.09
N VAL A 80 -19.26 6.09 12.33
CA VAL A 80 -19.51 4.70 11.95
C VAL A 80 -19.28 3.82 13.16
N ARG A 81 -20.32 3.12 13.59
CA ARG A 81 -20.23 2.14 14.66
C ARG A 81 -19.76 0.79 14.12
N VAL A 82 -18.87 0.17 14.87
CA VAL A 82 -18.39 -1.20 14.68
C VAL A 82 -18.69 -2.00 15.94
N SER A 83 -19.29 -3.17 15.78
CA SER A 83 -19.64 -4.06 16.90
C SER A 83 -19.53 -5.53 16.51
N GLY A 84 -19.76 -6.43 17.47
CA GLY A 84 -19.71 -7.88 17.22
C GLY A 84 -18.29 -8.46 17.12
N ALA A 85 -17.28 -7.75 17.62
CA ALA A 85 -15.91 -8.28 17.68
C ALA A 85 -15.86 -9.47 18.66
N ILE A 86 -15.30 -10.60 18.22
CA ILE A 86 -15.12 -11.79 19.06
C ILE A 86 -13.63 -12.09 19.19
N GLY A 87 -13.19 -12.30 20.43
CA GLY A 87 -11.83 -12.71 20.77
C GLY A 87 -11.78 -14.14 21.29
N ARG A 88 -10.72 -14.86 20.95
CA ARG A 88 -10.29 -16.12 21.58
C ARG A 88 -9.02 -15.85 22.42
N PRO A 89 -8.63 -16.77 23.32
CA PRO A 89 -7.40 -16.61 24.09
C PRO A 89 -6.20 -16.21 23.24
N ALA A 90 -5.31 -15.44 23.85
CA ALA A 90 -4.03 -15.05 23.27
C ALA A 90 -3.29 -16.27 22.68
N PRO A 91 -2.53 -16.11 21.57
CA PRO A 91 -1.73 -17.18 21.02
C PRO A 91 -0.68 -17.68 22.03
N ALA A 92 -0.18 -18.91 21.86
CA ALA A 92 0.86 -19.48 22.73
C ALA A 92 2.23 -18.79 22.60
N ALA A 93 2.44 -18.04 21.51
CA ALA A 93 3.68 -17.34 21.21
C ALA A 93 3.41 -15.90 20.75
N TYR A 94 4.34 -14.99 21.05
CA TYR A 94 4.38 -13.67 20.46
C TYR A 94 4.97 -13.73 19.06
N LYS A 95 4.41 -12.92 18.15
CA LYS A 95 5.04 -12.61 16.88
C LYS A 95 6.12 -11.57 17.10
N VAL A 96 7.34 -11.88 16.67
CA VAL A 96 8.49 -10.98 16.76
C VAL A 96 8.83 -10.48 15.37
N SER A 97 8.89 -9.15 15.25
CA SER A 97 9.48 -8.47 14.10
C SER A 97 10.96 -8.28 14.36
N ALA A 98 11.78 -9.31 14.09
CA ALA A 98 13.21 -9.19 14.21
C ALA A 98 13.80 -8.58 12.94
N THR A 99 14.89 -7.84 13.08
CA THR A 99 15.62 -7.29 11.94
C THR A 99 17.10 -7.60 12.07
N TYR A 100 17.76 -7.82 10.94
CA TYR A 100 19.19 -8.06 10.88
C TYR A 100 19.81 -7.30 9.71
N ARG A 101 21.13 -7.05 9.78
CA ARG A 101 21.87 -6.39 8.70
C ARG A 101 21.89 -7.31 7.47
N GLY A 102 21.37 -6.82 6.35
CA GLY A 102 21.23 -7.57 5.10
C GLY A 102 22.01 -6.96 3.93
N GLY A 103 23.19 -6.40 4.22
CA GLY A 103 24.06 -5.77 3.23
C GLY A 103 23.73 -4.31 2.96
N PHE A 104 23.91 -3.89 1.72
CA PHE A 104 23.75 -2.53 1.23
C PHE A 104 22.87 -2.49 -0.02
N ARG A 105 22.25 -1.34 -0.27
CA ARG A 105 21.52 -1.06 -1.50
C ARG A 105 21.75 0.35 -1.98
N ALA A 106 21.52 0.58 -3.26
CA ALA A 106 21.38 1.91 -3.84
C ALA A 106 20.31 1.84 -4.92
N ALA A 107 19.54 2.91 -5.06
CA ALA A 107 18.56 3.09 -6.12
C ALA A 107 18.78 4.46 -6.76
N GLY A 108 18.85 4.48 -8.09
CA GLY A 108 19.06 5.69 -8.86
C GLY A 108 18.01 5.85 -9.93
N GLU A 109 17.67 7.11 -10.20
CA GLU A 109 16.60 7.49 -11.09
C GLU A 109 17.10 8.52 -12.10
N LEU A 110 16.67 8.36 -13.35
CA LEU A 110 16.86 9.32 -14.44
C LEU A 110 15.57 9.38 -15.24
N THR A 111 15.16 10.57 -15.67
CA THR A 111 14.01 10.73 -16.55
C THR A 111 14.49 10.68 -17.99
N VAL A 112 13.82 9.91 -18.85
CA VAL A 112 14.09 9.86 -20.29
C VAL A 112 12.86 10.40 -21.02
N CYS A 113 13.05 11.45 -21.81
CA CYS A 113 11.98 12.09 -22.59
C CYS A 113 12.22 11.90 -24.11
N GLY A 114 11.14 11.85 -24.87
CA GLY A 114 11.14 11.81 -26.34
C GLY A 114 10.62 10.49 -26.92
N VAL A 115 10.73 10.37 -28.25
CA VAL A 115 10.30 9.15 -28.98
C VAL A 115 11.01 7.92 -28.41
N ASP A 116 10.27 6.83 -28.22
CA ASP A 116 10.77 5.57 -27.64
C ASP A 116 11.37 5.70 -26.23
N ALA A 117 10.89 6.65 -25.41
CA ALA A 117 11.41 6.90 -24.07
C ALA A 117 11.55 5.63 -23.22
N VAL A 118 10.53 4.77 -23.21
CA VAL A 118 10.50 3.52 -22.43
C VAL A 118 11.54 2.52 -22.91
N THR A 119 11.62 2.29 -24.22
CA THR A 119 12.59 1.38 -24.83
C THR A 119 14.02 1.87 -24.58
N LYS A 120 14.28 3.17 -24.74
CA LYS A 120 15.57 3.81 -24.46
C LYS A 120 15.96 3.70 -23.00
N ALA A 121 15.04 4.00 -22.08
CA ALA A 121 15.23 3.89 -20.64
C ALA A 121 15.60 2.46 -20.23
N ARG A 122 14.81 1.47 -20.65
CA ARG A 122 15.06 0.05 -20.34
C ARG A 122 16.42 -0.40 -20.87
N ARG A 123 16.75 -0.07 -22.12
CA ARG A 123 18.05 -0.39 -22.72
C ARG A 123 19.20 0.28 -21.97
N ALA A 124 19.07 1.54 -21.59
CA ALA A 124 20.08 2.26 -20.83
C ALA A 124 20.31 1.63 -19.45
N GLY A 125 19.24 1.22 -18.75
CA GLY A 125 19.36 0.54 -17.46
C GLY A 125 20.06 -0.82 -17.55
N LEU A 126 19.69 -1.63 -18.55
CA LEU A 126 20.36 -2.90 -18.83
C LEU A 126 21.84 -2.69 -19.21
N ALA A 127 22.15 -1.65 -19.97
CA ALA A 127 23.53 -1.33 -20.34
C ALA A 127 24.39 -0.95 -19.12
N VAL A 128 23.85 -0.21 -18.14
CA VAL A 128 24.58 0.09 -16.87
C VAL A 128 24.93 -1.20 -16.14
N LEU A 129 23.96 -2.11 -15.98
CA LEU A 129 24.20 -3.39 -15.32
C LEU A 129 25.21 -4.26 -16.08
N GLU A 130 25.15 -4.26 -17.41
CA GLU A 130 26.10 -5.01 -18.24
C GLU A 130 27.52 -4.44 -18.17
N ARG A 131 27.69 -3.11 -18.17
CA ARG A 131 29.02 -2.49 -17.98
C ARG A 131 29.61 -2.84 -16.61
N LEU A 132 28.79 -2.76 -15.54
CA LEU A 132 29.20 -3.19 -14.21
C LEU A 132 29.64 -4.65 -14.20
N ARG A 133 28.89 -5.53 -14.85
CA ARG A 133 29.22 -6.96 -14.96
C ARG A 133 30.55 -7.19 -15.69
N LEU A 134 30.78 -6.50 -16.81
CA LEU A 134 32.03 -6.57 -17.57
C LEU A 134 33.24 -6.09 -16.75
N ASP A 135 33.02 -5.11 -15.86
CA ASP A 135 34.03 -4.59 -14.92
C ASP A 135 34.14 -5.42 -13.62
N GLY A 136 33.52 -6.60 -13.57
CA GLY A 136 33.59 -7.56 -12.46
C GLY A 136 32.67 -7.25 -11.28
N ALA A 137 31.75 -6.29 -11.40
CA ALA A 137 30.75 -5.99 -10.38
C ALA A 137 29.42 -6.70 -10.69
N THR A 138 29.15 -7.78 -9.97
CA THR A 138 27.85 -8.46 -9.92
C THR A 138 27.12 -8.14 -8.62
N PHE A 139 25.79 -8.22 -8.63
CA PHE A 139 24.95 -7.94 -7.47
C PHE A 139 24.13 -9.16 -7.11
N ARG A 140 23.94 -9.42 -5.82
CA ARG A 140 22.98 -10.43 -5.34
C ARG A 140 21.57 -10.19 -5.91
N GLU A 141 21.13 -8.93 -5.94
CA GLU A 141 19.83 -8.54 -6.49
C GLU A 141 19.98 -7.24 -7.31
N SER A 142 19.30 -7.17 -8.44
CA SER A 142 19.18 -5.93 -9.25
C SER A 142 17.83 -5.86 -9.95
N VAL A 143 17.31 -4.65 -10.13
CA VAL A 143 16.08 -4.40 -10.87
C VAL A 143 16.23 -3.16 -11.76
N VAL A 144 15.67 -3.24 -12.97
CA VAL A 144 15.49 -2.10 -13.88
C VAL A 144 14.00 -1.91 -14.08
N GLU A 145 13.51 -0.72 -13.75
CA GLU A 145 12.11 -0.33 -13.85
C GLU A 145 11.99 0.93 -14.72
N CYS A 146 10.88 1.03 -15.45
CA CYS A 146 10.49 2.23 -16.17
C CYS A 146 9.17 2.71 -15.53
N LEU A 147 9.26 3.66 -14.61
CA LEU A 147 8.09 4.15 -13.87
C LEU A 147 7.18 4.93 -14.82
N GLY A 148 5.88 4.68 -14.70
CA GLY A 148 4.87 5.09 -15.69
C GLY A 148 4.57 4.01 -16.73
N ALA A 149 5.55 3.17 -17.09
CA ALA A 149 5.39 2.12 -18.12
C ALA A 149 4.96 0.75 -17.53
N GLY A 150 4.10 0.76 -16.51
CA GLY A 150 3.58 -0.46 -15.90
C GLY A 150 4.53 -1.17 -14.92
N ALA A 151 5.53 -0.49 -14.35
CA ALA A 151 6.47 -1.10 -13.39
C ALA A 151 5.80 -1.76 -12.17
N CYS A 152 4.62 -1.27 -11.76
CA CYS A 152 3.84 -1.83 -10.65
C CYS A 152 2.78 -2.86 -11.07
N HIS A 153 2.65 -3.17 -12.37
CA HIS A 153 1.63 -4.06 -12.91
C HIS A 153 2.22 -5.42 -13.32
N PRO A 154 1.41 -6.49 -13.33
CA PRO A 154 1.72 -7.72 -14.07
C PRO A 154 2.06 -7.39 -15.52
N ARG A 155 3.06 -8.08 -16.08
CA ARG A 155 3.58 -7.78 -17.41
C ARG A 155 2.49 -7.88 -18.48
N GLU A 156 1.59 -8.84 -18.29
CA GLU A 156 0.47 -9.17 -19.16
C GLU A 156 -0.60 -8.06 -19.21
N MET A 157 -0.64 -7.19 -18.20
CA MET A 157 -1.60 -6.09 -18.07
C MET A 157 -1.03 -4.74 -18.46
N VAL A 158 0.27 -4.67 -18.79
CA VAL A 158 0.86 -3.42 -19.27
C VAL A 158 0.35 -3.20 -20.70
N ASP A 159 -0.50 -2.20 -20.87
CA ASP A 159 -1.02 -1.85 -22.18
C ASP A 159 0.10 -1.40 -23.14
N GLU A 160 -0.17 -1.50 -24.44
CA GLU A 160 0.78 -1.10 -25.48
C GLU A 160 1.09 0.40 -25.38
N ALA A 161 0.11 1.23 -25.03
CA ALA A 161 0.26 2.67 -24.86
C ALA A 161 1.33 3.04 -23.80
N SER A 162 1.44 2.26 -22.73
CA SER A 162 2.46 2.39 -21.68
C SER A 162 3.88 2.16 -22.19
N GLN A 163 4.06 1.52 -23.35
CA GLN A 163 5.37 1.41 -24.01
C GLN A 163 5.72 2.61 -24.90
N HIS A 164 4.72 3.44 -25.23
CA HIS A 164 4.84 4.58 -26.14
C HIS A 164 4.71 5.94 -25.43
N LEU A 165 4.96 5.98 -24.11
CA LEU A 165 4.96 7.22 -23.34
C LEU A 165 5.97 8.22 -23.89
N THR A 166 5.61 9.50 -23.86
CA THR A 166 6.50 10.61 -24.22
C THR A 166 7.65 10.79 -23.24
N GLU A 167 7.50 10.30 -22.02
CA GLU A 167 8.54 10.27 -21.00
C GLU A 167 8.35 9.11 -20.01
N THR A 168 9.44 8.66 -19.40
CA THR A 168 9.41 7.69 -18.30
C THR A 168 10.58 7.94 -17.34
N VAL A 169 10.44 7.51 -16.09
CA VAL A 169 11.57 7.50 -15.14
C VAL A 169 12.23 6.12 -15.18
N LEU A 170 13.45 6.06 -15.71
CA LEU A 170 14.34 4.93 -15.51
C LEU A 170 14.73 4.86 -14.04
N ARG A 171 14.41 3.76 -13.39
CA ARG A 171 14.89 3.44 -12.05
C ARG A 171 15.74 2.17 -12.11
N ILE A 172 16.94 2.23 -11.56
CA ILE A 172 17.80 1.05 -11.35
C ILE A 172 18.07 0.94 -9.86
N ALA A 173 17.82 -0.23 -9.30
CA ALA A 173 18.21 -0.52 -7.92
C ALA A 173 19.02 -1.80 -7.85
N VAL A 174 20.04 -1.79 -7.00
CA VAL A 174 20.92 -2.93 -6.74
C VAL A 174 21.06 -3.16 -5.23
N ALA A 175 21.27 -4.40 -4.84
CA ALA A 175 21.67 -4.76 -3.47
C ALA A 175 22.71 -5.87 -3.46
N ASP A 176 23.63 -5.77 -2.52
CA ASP A 176 24.72 -6.72 -2.31
C ASP A 176 25.18 -6.70 -0.85
N ASP A 177 26.04 -7.64 -0.44
CA ASP A 177 26.72 -7.59 0.86
C ASP A 177 27.93 -6.64 0.83
N SER A 178 28.53 -6.45 -0.35
CA SER A 178 29.64 -5.53 -0.55
C SER A 178 29.17 -4.10 -0.75
N ARG A 179 29.50 -3.22 0.21
CA ARG A 179 29.29 -1.77 0.07
C ARG A 179 29.98 -1.21 -1.16
N ASP A 180 31.18 -1.71 -1.46
CA ASP A 180 32.01 -1.23 -2.56
C ASP A 180 31.42 -1.61 -3.93
N ALA A 181 30.81 -2.80 -4.04
CA ALA A 181 30.07 -3.19 -5.24
C ALA A 181 28.90 -2.23 -5.49
N VAL A 182 28.12 -1.92 -4.45
CA VAL A 182 26.98 -0.98 -4.56
C VAL A 182 27.45 0.45 -4.85
N GLU A 183 28.57 0.88 -4.28
CA GLU A 183 29.18 2.18 -4.56
C GLU A 183 29.66 2.29 -6.02
N ARG A 184 30.13 1.20 -6.64
CA ARG A 184 30.45 1.16 -8.07
C ARG A 184 29.23 1.47 -8.92
N PHE A 185 28.08 0.87 -8.62
CA PHE A 185 26.82 1.20 -9.30
C PHE A 185 26.48 2.70 -9.20
N SER A 186 26.60 3.29 -8.01
CA SER A 186 26.32 4.72 -7.81
C SER A 186 27.16 5.63 -8.71
N ARG A 187 28.38 5.22 -9.07
CA ARG A 187 29.26 5.94 -10.00
C ARG A 187 28.87 5.69 -11.46
N GLU A 188 28.51 4.46 -11.79
CA GLU A 188 28.27 3.98 -13.16
C GLU A 188 26.92 4.43 -13.76
N LEU A 189 25.99 4.89 -12.92
CA LEU A 189 24.73 5.47 -13.40
C LEU A 189 24.92 6.82 -14.09
N MET A 190 25.79 7.69 -13.56
CA MET A 190 25.93 9.08 -14.02
C MET A 190 26.44 9.25 -15.45
N PRO A 191 27.35 8.41 -15.99
CA PRO A 191 27.74 8.45 -17.39
C PRO A 191 26.57 8.42 -18.39
N LEU A 192 25.38 7.94 -18.01
CA LEU A 192 24.18 8.02 -18.87
C LEU A 192 23.76 9.46 -19.22
N ILE A 193 24.16 10.47 -18.44
CA ILE A 193 23.82 11.87 -18.71
C ILE A 193 24.47 12.35 -20.02
N THR A 194 25.70 11.88 -20.30
CA THR A 194 26.49 12.32 -21.47
C THR A 194 26.64 11.24 -22.54
N ALA A 195 26.51 9.97 -22.17
CA ALA A 195 26.68 8.81 -23.06
C ALA A 195 25.42 7.92 -23.16
N GLY A 196 24.30 8.37 -22.60
CA GLY A 196 23.00 7.71 -22.68
C GLY A 196 22.11 8.27 -23.79
N PRO A 197 20.82 7.91 -23.79
CA PRO A 197 19.86 8.40 -24.76
C PRO A 197 19.71 9.94 -24.71
N PRO A 198 19.56 10.63 -25.86
CA PRO A 198 19.20 12.04 -25.87
C PRO A 198 17.84 12.23 -25.19
N GLY A 199 17.67 13.34 -24.45
CA GLY A 199 16.47 13.58 -23.63
C GLY A 199 16.56 13.02 -22.21
N THR A 200 17.73 12.58 -21.76
CA THR A 200 17.97 12.16 -20.36
C THR A 200 18.10 13.38 -19.43
N THR A 201 17.30 13.44 -18.38
CA THR A 201 17.24 14.49 -17.36
C THR A 201 16.98 13.90 -15.96
N GLY A 202 16.63 14.72 -14.96
CA GLY A 202 16.27 14.25 -13.61
C GLY A 202 17.45 13.94 -12.69
N TYR A 203 18.68 14.26 -13.10
CA TYR A 203 19.92 13.96 -12.36
C TYR A 203 20.28 14.98 -11.27
N ALA A 204 19.43 15.96 -10.97
CA ALA A 204 19.70 17.01 -9.99
C ALA A 204 19.90 16.48 -8.56
N ALA A 205 19.32 15.30 -8.24
CA ALA A 205 19.54 14.62 -6.97
C ALA A 205 20.96 14.03 -6.83
N GLY A 206 21.75 14.02 -7.91
CA GLY A 206 23.11 13.52 -7.94
C GLY A 206 23.19 11.99 -7.94
N ARG A 207 24.30 11.47 -7.43
CA ARG A 207 24.58 10.03 -7.39
C ARG A 207 23.67 9.32 -6.37
N PRO A 208 23.20 8.09 -6.68
CA PRO A 208 22.50 7.24 -5.72
C PRO A 208 23.32 7.06 -4.45
N ARG A 209 22.72 7.28 -3.28
CA ARG A 209 23.40 7.05 -2.01
C ARG A 209 23.36 5.57 -1.65
N VAL A 210 24.51 5.02 -1.26
CA VAL A 210 24.59 3.67 -0.68
C VAL A 210 24.01 3.69 0.73
N GLN A 211 23.03 2.80 0.98
CA GLN A 211 22.32 2.69 2.24
C GLN A 211 22.47 1.28 2.82
N PRO A 212 22.60 1.12 4.15
CA PRO A 212 22.50 -0.19 4.78
C PRO A 212 21.07 -0.73 4.62
N VAL A 213 20.95 -2.04 4.41
CA VAL A 213 19.68 -2.75 4.37
C VAL A 213 19.48 -3.48 5.69
N PHE A 214 18.30 -3.33 6.29
CA PHE A 214 17.85 -4.17 7.40
C PHE A 214 16.76 -5.10 6.86
N ARG A 215 17.02 -6.41 6.92
CA ARG A 215 16.08 -7.43 6.47
C ARG A 215 15.17 -7.86 7.61
N TYR A 216 13.94 -8.17 7.25
CA TYR A 216 12.92 -8.66 8.16
C TYR A 216 13.08 -10.16 8.39
N TRP A 217 13.08 -10.57 9.66
CA TRP A 217 13.08 -11.97 10.09
C TRP A 217 11.87 -12.19 11.01
N PRO A 218 10.71 -12.63 10.46
CA PRO A 218 9.58 -12.97 11.29
C PRO A 218 9.89 -14.24 12.06
N CYS A 219 9.74 -14.20 13.38
CA CYS A 219 9.83 -15.40 14.21
C CYS A 219 8.78 -15.37 15.33
N LEU A 220 8.64 -16.51 16.00
CA LEU A 220 7.80 -16.65 17.17
C LEU A 220 8.70 -16.78 18.41
N ILE A 221 8.25 -16.21 19.52
CA ILE A 221 8.84 -16.43 20.84
C ILE A 221 7.76 -16.90 21.81
N GLU A 222 8.05 -17.95 22.56
CA GLU A 222 7.15 -18.46 23.60
C GLU A 222 6.84 -17.35 24.62
N ARG A 223 5.57 -17.23 25.03
CA ARG A 223 5.14 -16.10 25.88
C ARG A 223 5.80 -16.10 27.25
N ASP A 224 6.09 -17.28 27.80
CA ASP A 224 6.74 -17.46 29.10
C ASP A 224 8.20 -16.97 29.13
N ARG A 225 8.83 -16.76 27.96
CA ARG A 225 10.17 -16.17 27.84
C ARG A 225 10.19 -14.64 27.91
N ILE A 226 9.03 -13.99 27.89
CA ILE A 226 8.90 -12.54 27.88
C ILE A 226 8.04 -12.08 29.06
N THR A 227 8.60 -11.20 29.89
CA THR A 227 7.84 -10.53 30.96
C THR A 227 7.48 -9.10 30.51
N PRO A 228 6.24 -8.84 30.05
CA PRO A 228 5.83 -7.50 29.66
C PRO A 228 5.83 -6.57 30.88
N ARG A 229 6.28 -5.33 30.69
CA ARG A 229 6.20 -4.25 31.69
C ARG A 229 5.32 -3.14 31.13
N VAL A 230 4.32 -2.74 31.90
CA VAL A 230 3.41 -1.64 31.56
C VAL A 230 3.72 -0.47 32.49
N GLU A 231 4.01 0.68 31.91
CA GLU A 231 4.15 1.95 32.63
C GLU A 231 3.01 2.88 32.21
N VAL A 232 2.19 3.29 33.18
CA VAL A 232 1.10 4.23 32.95
C VAL A 232 1.59 5.63 33.28
N LEU A 233 1.71 6.48 32.26
CA LEU A 233 2.13 7.87 32.40
C LEU A 233 0.91 8.79 32.42
N PRO A 234 0.72 9.64 33.44
CA PRO A 234 -0.28 10.69 33.41
C PRO A 234 0.04 11.67 32.27
N SER A 235 -0.99 12.18 31.58
CA SER A 235 -0.80 13.16 30.50
C SER A 235 -0.09 14.45 30.94
N SER A 236 -0.10 14.76 32.24
CA SER A 236 0.62 15.88 32.85
C SER A 236 2.14 15.68 32.99
N VAL A 237 2.64 14.45 32.82
CA VAL A 237 4.06 14.08 33.06
C VAL A 237 4.84 13.90 31.75
N VAL A 238 4.19 13.94 30.59
CA VAL A 238 4.91 14.01 29.30
C VAL A 238 5.62 15.37 29.25
N PRO A 239 6.96 15.43 29.18
CA PRO A 239 7.65 16.69 29.02
C PRO A 239 7.15 17.31 27.71
N ARG A 240 6.41 18.42 27.81
CA ARG A 240 6.20 19.29 26.65
C ARG A 240 7.59 19.69 26.20
N ARG A 241 8.08 19.16 25.08
CA ARG A 241 9.13 19.86 24.34
C ARG A 241 8.56 21.25 24.05
N GLN A 242 9.01 22.24 24.81
CA GLN A 242 8.88 23.65 24.45
C GLN A 242 9.77 23.90 23.25
N ASP A 243 9.41 23.35 22.09
CA ASP A 243 9.76 24.00 20.84
C ASP A 243 8.70 25.08 20.66
N SER A 244 9.10 26.29 20.99
CA SER A 244 8.33 27.52 20.93
C SER A 244 7.72 27.73 19.53
N VAL A 245 6.51 27.24 19.31
CA VAL A 245 5.62 27.80 18.29
C VAL A 245 4.86 28.92 18.98
N SER A 246 5.37 30.13 18.81
CA SER A 246 4.76 31.35 19.31
C SER A 246 3.32 31.48 18.80
N GLY A 247 2.44 31.94 19.69
CA GLY A 247 0.99 31.90 19.60
C GLY A 247 0.35 32.25 18.26
N MET A 248 -0.57 31.40 17.82
CA MET A 248 -1.76 31.83 17.10
C MET A 248 -2.96 31.64 18.03
N ALA A 249 -3.45 32.75 18.56
CA ALA A 249 -4.68 32.78 19.33
C ALA A 249 -5.85 32.23 18.49
N LEU A 250 -6.57 31.25 19.05
CA LEU A 250 -7.87 30.84 18.53
C LEU A 250 -8.84 32.00 18.75
N ALA A 251 -9.14 32.74 17.69
CA ALA A 251 -10.24 33.69 17.70
C ALA A 251 -11.55 32.90 17.83
N THR A 252 -12.23 33.07 18.98
CA THR A 252 -13.64 32.74 19.15
C THR A 252 -14.45 33.77 18.38
N GLY A 253 -14.80 33.44 17.13
CA GLY A 253 -15.74 34.20 16.32
C GLY A 253 -17.10 33.50 16.31
N ASP A 254 -18.15 34.26 16.57
CA ASP A 254 -19.53 33.83 16.70
C ASP A 254 -20.05 33.05 15.48
N ALA A 255 -20.93 32.10 15.79
CA ALA A 255 -21.65 31.29 14.83
C ALA A 255 -22.66 32.13 14.05
N GLU A 256 -22.33 32.50 12.82
CA GLU A 256 -23.34 32.88 11.83
C GLU A 256 -23.48 31.80 10.75
N SER A 257 -24.73 31.37 10.61
CA SER A 257 -25.26 30.44 9.63
C SER A 257 -24.87 30.83 8.21
N MET A 258 -24.02 30.03 7.57
CA MET A 258 -23.93 29.98 6.12
C MET A 258 -24.42 28.63 5.60
N SER A 259 -25.70 28.61 5.24
CA SER A 259 -26.20 27.74 4.19
C SER A 259 -25.40 28.00 2.92
N ARG A 260 -24.47 27.10 2.60
CA ARG A 260 -23.86 27.03 1.26
C ARG A 260 -24.29 25.70 0.65
N VAL A 261 -25.21 25.81 -0.29
CA VAL A 261 -25.55 24.76 -1.23
C VAL A 261 -24.26 24.27 -1.89
N ILE A 262 -23.85 23.06 -1.55
CA ILE A 262 -22.78 22.35 -2.24
C ILE A 262 -23.37 21.92 -3.58
N PRO A 263 -22.82 22.31 -4.74
CA PRO A 263 -23.25 21.73 -5.99
C PRO A 263 -22.95 20.24 -5.92
N ALA A 264 -23.95 19.39 -6.17
CA ALA A 264 -23.71 17.97 -6.34
C ALA A 264 -22.57 17.79 -7.33
N ALA A 265 -21.47 17.18 -6.89
CA ALA A 265 -20.41 16.79 -7.80
C ALA A 265 -21.05 15.86 -8.83
N SER A 266 -21.19 16.35 -10.07
CA SER A 266 -21.65 15.53 -11.18
C SER A 266 -20.63 14.42 -11.31
N ALA A 267 -21.03 13.20 -10.92
CA ALA A 267 -20.27 12.01 -11.22
C ALA A 267 -20.11 11.99 -12.73
N VAL A 268 -18.88 12.20 -13.22
CA VAL A 268 -18.57 11.98 -14.63
C VAL A 268 -18.84 10.49 -14.86
N PRO A 269 -19.85 10.11 -15.65
CA PRO A 269 -20.06 8.71 -15.95
C PRO A 269 -18.88 8.28 -16.80
N LEU A 270 -18.08 7.33 -16.32
CA LEU A 270 -17.20 6.55 -17.18
C LEU A 270 -18.08 5.64 -18.04
N THR A 271 -18.82 6.21 -19.00
CA THR A 271 -19.49 5.45 -20.03
C THR A 271 -18.45 4.94 -21.00
N ASN A 272 -17.86 3.80 -20.68
CA ASN A 272 -17.14 2.98 -21.64
C ASN A 272 -18.14 2.04 -22.32
N SER A 273 -18.75 2.53 -23.39
CA SER A 273 -19.53 1.71 -24.32
C SER A 273 -18.63 0.65 -24.95
N GLY A 274 -18.80 -0.61 -24.53
CA GLY A 274 -18.21 -1.79 -25.19
C GLY A 274 -17.09 -2.52 -24.44
N LEU A 275 -16.71 -2.11 -23.22
CA LEU A 275 -15.67 -2.77 -22.43
C LEU A 275 -16.28 -3.74 -21.41
N ARG A 276 -15.67 -4.93 -21.25
CA ARG A 276 -16.02 -5.86 -20.16
C ARG A 276 -15.93 -5.09 -18.83
N SER A 277 -16.95 -5.20 -17.98
CA SER A 277 -16.92 -4.58 -16.64
C SER A 277 -15.66 -5.00 -15.89
N GLN A 278 -15.01 -4.06 -15.20
CA GLN A 278 -13.84 -4.32 -14.37
C GLN A 278 -14.26 -4.49 -12.90
N LEU A 279 -13.40 -5.09 -12.10
CA LEU A 279 -13.65 -5.26 -10.68
C LEU A 279 -13.86 -3.92 -9.96
N GLY A 280 -13.13 -2.87 -10.36
CA GLY A 280 -13.23 -1.51 -9.81
C GLY A 280 -14.61 -0.85 -9.99
N ASP A 281 -15.39 -1.31 -10.97
CA ASP A 281 -16.75 -0.81 -11.20
C ASP A 281 -17.69 -1.19 -10.05
N ILE A 282 -17.48 -2.37 -9.44
CA ILE A 282 -18.35 -2.91 -8.37
C ILE A 282 -17.67 -2.95 -7.00
N ALA A 283 -16.35 -2.75 -6.91
CA ALA A 283 -15.60 -2.93 -5.68
C ALA A 283 -14.52 -1.86 -5.45
N THR A 284 -14.09 -1.78 -4.20
CA THR A 284 -12.92 -1.04 -3.72
C THR A 284 -11.89 -2.04 -3.19
N ALA A 285 -10.63 -1.63 -3.07
CA ALA A 285 -9.60 -2.52 -2.58
C ALA A 285 -8.47 -1.80 -1.83
N ARG A 286 -7.96 -2.48 -0.80
CA ARG A 286 -6.74 -2.10 -0.10
C ARG A 286 -5.77 -3.27 -0.07
N SER A 287 -4.49 -2.95 -0.16
CA SER A 287 -3.43 -3.95 -0.09
C SER A 287 -2.24 -3.44 0.69
N GLY A 288 -1.51 -4.38 1.29
CA GLY A 288 -0.33 -4.07 2.07
C GLY A 288 0.48 -5.32 2.34
N ASP A 289 1.68 -5.11 2.86
CA ASP A 289 2.64 -6.17 3.12
C ASP A 289 2.27 -7.00 4.34
N LYS A 290 2.74 -8.24 4.33
CA LYS A 290 2.73 -9.17 5.45
C LYS A 290 4.09 -9.87 5.49
N GLY A 291 5.14 -9.07 5.69
CA GLY A 291 6.52 -9.49 5.44
C GLY A 291 6.79 -9.57 3.94
N ILE A 292 7.26 -10.72 3.44
CA ILE A 292 7.46 -10.94 1.99
C ILE A 292 6.17 -11.32 1.25
N HIS A 293 5.05 -11.43 1.97
CA HIS A 293 3.73 -11.71 1.42
C HIS A 293 2.94 -10.40 1.28
N ALA A 294 1.80 -10.45 0.59
CA ALA A 294 0.87 -9.33 0.56
C ALA A 294 -0.55 -9.76 0.89
N ASN A 295 -1.29 -8.86 1.49
CA ASN A 295 -2.72 -8.90 1.67
C ASN A 295 -3.40 -8.06 0.57
N ILE A 296 -4.54 -8.52 0.04
CA ILE A 296 -5.44 -7.71 -0.78
C ILE A 296 -6.87 -7.92 -0.29
N GLY A 297 -7.44 -6.92 0.37
CA GLY A 297 -8.85 -6.87 0.73
C GLY A 297 -9.67 -6.21 -0.37
N VAL A 298 -10.77 -6.84 -0.78
CA VAL A 298 -11.69 -6.37 -1.82
C VAL A 298 -13.10 -6.30 -1.24
N ILE A 299 -13.75 -5.13 -1.31
CA ILE A 299 -15.07 -4.88 -0.72
C ILE A 299 -16.00 -4.36 -1.81
N VAL A 300 -17.18 -4.97 -1.97
CA VAL A 300 -18.16 -4.46 -2.93
C VAL A 300 -18.73 -3.11 -2.48
N ARG A 301 -19.02 -2.25 -3.46
CA ARG A 301 -19.68 -0.95 -3.24
C ARG A 301 -21.13 -1.11 -2.82
N ARG A 302 -21.78 -2.16 -3.31
CA ARG A 302 -23.19 -2.50 -3.04
C ARG A 302 -23.25 -3.96 -2.60
N ALA A 303 -23.91 -4.23 -1.47
CA ALA A 303 -23.96 -5.57 -0.89
C ALA A 303 -24.52 -6.64 -1.86
N GLU A 304 -25.40 -6.25 -2.78
CA GLU A 304 -25.97 -7.12 -3.82
C GLU A 304 -24.93 -7.70 -4.80
N ASP A 305 -23.77 -7.04 -4.97
CA ASP A 305 -22.70 -7.50 -5.84
C ASP A 305 -21.81 -8.58 -5.18
N TYR A 306 -22.01 -8.90 -3.90
CA TYR A 306 -21.14 -9.83 -3.17
C TYR A 306 -21.09 -11.23 -3.78
N GLU A 307 -22.23 -11.78 -4.20
CA GLU A 307 -22.26 -13.11 -4.83
C GLU A 307 -21.57 -13.11 -6.20
N ARG A 308 -21.62 -11.97 -6.92
CA ARG A 308 -20.86 -11.79 -8.16
C ARG A 308 -19.37 -11.76 -7.86
N LEU A 309 -18.94 -10.97 -6.88
CA LEU A 309 -17.55 -10.91 -6.42
C LEU A 309 -17.01 -12.31 -6.07
N ARG A 310 -17.76 -13.07 -5.26
CA ARG A 310 -17.38 -14.42 -4.79
C ARG A 310 -17.22 -15.41 -5.94
N ARG A 311 -18.10 -15.34 -6.95
CA ARG A 311 -18.08 -16.22 -8.13
C ARG A 311 -16.93 -15.88 -9.07
N GLU A 312 -16.63 -14.60 -9.27
CA GLU A 312 -15.71 -14.16 -10.34
C GLU A 312 -14.30 -13.84 -9.87
N VAL A 313 -14.08 -13.56 -8.58
CA VAL A 313 -12.75 -13.31 -8.01
C VAL A 313 -12.32 -14.54 -7.22
N THR A 314 -11.86 -15.55 -7.95
CA THR A 314 -11.39 -16.83 -7.41
C THR A 314 -9.89 -16.85 -7.20
N VAL A 315 -9.39 -17.85 -6.46
CA VAL A 315 -7.94 -18.06 -6.25
C VAL A 315 -7.22 -18.21 -7.59
N GLU A 316 -7.79 -18.99 -8.51
CA GLU A 316 -7.23 -19.29 -9.83
C GLU A 316 -7.15 -18.04 -10.69
N ARG A 317 -8.21 -17.21 -10.69
CA ARG A 317 -8.23 -15.97 -11.47
C ARG A 317 -7.26 -14.94 -10.92
N VAL A 318 -7.17 -14.78 -9.60
CA VAL A 318 -6.19 -13.88 -8.96
C VAL A 318 -4.76 -14.38 -9.22
N ALA A 319 -4.51 -15.68 -9.10
CA ALA A 319 -3.21 -16.26 -9.39
C ALA A 319 -2.80 -16.03 -10.84
N ALA A 320 -3.67 -16.35 -11.80
CA ALA A 320 -3.44 -16.09 -13.21
C ALA A 320 -3.23 -14.59 -13.50
N TYR A 321 -4.02 -13.71 -12.86
CA TYR A 321 -3.93 -12.27 -13.05
C TYR A 321 -2.58 -11.69 -12.60
N PHE A 322 -1.97 -12.24 -11.55
CA PHE A 322 -0.65 -11.84 -11.06
C PHE A 322 0.50 -12.69 -11.62
N GLY A 323 0.26 -13.61 -12.56
CA GLY A 323 1.29 -14.49 -13.13
C GLY A 323 1.88 -15.47 -12.10
N ILE A 324 1.04 -16.01 -11.22
CA ILE A 324 1.42 -16.94 -10.16
C ILE A 324 1.00 -18.35 -10.56
N ASP A 325 1.97 -19.19 -10.90
CA ASP A 325 1.72 -20.57 -11.33
C ASP A 325 1.35 -21.51 -10.16
N ASP A 326 1.91 -21.26 -8.97
CA ASP A 326 1.64 -22.05 -7.77
C ASP A 326 0.43 -21.50 -7.00
N LEU A 327 -0.74 -22.12 -7.23
CA LEU A 327 -1.99 -21.77 -6.56
C LEU A 327 -1.90 -21.88 -5.03
N GLY A 328 -1.01 -22.73 -4.49
CA GLY A 328 -0.80 -22.86 -3.04
C GLY A 328 -0.30 -21.58 -2.38
N ARG A 329 0.20 -20.62 -3.16
CA ARG A 329 0.63 -19.30 -2.69
C ARG A 329 -0.51 -18.31 -2.52
N VAL A 330 -1.69 -18.56 -3.09
CA VAL A 330 -2.83 -17.64 -3.04
C VAL A 330 -3.92 -18.23 -2.15
N GLN A 331 -4.21 -17.55 -1.05
CA GLN A 331 -5.28 -17.93 -0.12
C GLN A 331 -6.41 -16.90 -0.21
N ARG A 332 -7.66 -17.36 -0.27
CA ARG A 332 -8.85 -16.52 -0.24
C ARG A 332 -9.65 -16.79 1.02
N PHE A 333 -10.06 -15.73 1.70
CA PHE A 333 -10.98 -15.76 2.84
C PHE A 333 -12.21 -14.91 2.51
N GLU A 334 -13.37 -15.37 2.95
CA GLU A 334 -14.65 -14.72 2.71
C GLU A 334 -15.11 -14.01 3.98
N LEU A 335 -15.58 -12.76 3.85
CA LEU A 335 -16.15 -11.96 4.93
C LEU A 335 -17.55 -11.49 4.50
N PRO A 336 -18.56 -12.38 4.48
CA PRO A 336 -19.91 -12.04 4.03
C PRO A 336 -20.55 -10.93 4.89
N ASN A 337 -20.22 -10.88 6.18
CA ASN A 337 -20.66 -9.83 7.10
C ASN A 337 -20.17 -8.42 6.70
N LEU A 338 -19.06 -8.34 5.95
CA LEU A 338 -18.53 -7.08 5.42
C LEU A 338 -18.75 -6.94 3.90
N ALA A 339 -19.38 -7.92 3.25
CA ALA A 339 -19.47 -8.05 1.80
C ALA A 339 -18.09 -7.96 1.12
N ALA A 340 -17.11 -8.71 1.65
CA ALA A 340 -15.71 -8.60 1.24
C ALA A 340 -15.02 -9.95 1.03
N LEU A 341 -13.97 -9.92 0.21
CA LEU A 341 -12.99 -10.99 0.08
C LEU A 341 -11.64 -10.50 0.57
N ASN A 342 -10.86 -11.42 1.13
CA ASN A 342 -9.51 -11.16 1.57
C ASN A 342 -8.55 -12.17 0.97
N PHE A 343 -7.54 -11.69 0.25
CA PHE A 343 -6.50 -12.52 -0.34
C PHE A 343 -5.19 -12.36 0.40
N VAL A 344 -4.48 -13.48 0.60
CA VAL A 344 -3.09 -13.48 1.05
C VAL A 344 -2.26 -14.16 -0.03
N ILE A 345 -1.31 -13.42 -0.60
CA ILE A 345 -0.43 -13.89 -1.66
C ILE A 345 0.99 -14.05 -1.10
N ARG A 346 1.44 -15.29 -0.99
CA ARG A 346 2.73 -15.63 -0.38
C ARG A 346 3.88 -15.35 -1.34
N GLY A 347 4.81 -14.48 -0.92
CA GLY A 347 6.10 -14.28 -1.57
C GLY A 347 6.05 -13.31 -2.76
N ILE A 348 4.91 -12.66 -3.00
CA ILE A 348 4.79 -11.66 -4.08
C ILE A 348 5.70 -10.44 -3.86
N LEU A 349 6.09 -10.17 -2.61
CA LEU A 349 7.01 -9.08 -2.24
C LEU A 349 8.43 -9.59 -1.93
N ALA A 350 8.82 -10.77 -2.43
CA ALA A 350 10.15 -11.34 -2.15
C ALA A 350 11.30 -10.44 -2.67
N ASN A 351 11.08 -9.67 -3.73
CA ASN A 351 12.05 -8.72 -4.25
C ASN A 351 11.83 -7.32 -3.63
N SER A 352 12.61 -7.01 -2.59
CA SER A 352 12.55 -5.73 -1.87
C SER A 352 13.11 -4.51 -2.62
N LEU A 353 13.68 -4.71 -3.82
CA LEU A 353 14.22 -3.62 -4.65
C LEU A 353 13.19 -2.94 -5.54
N ARG A 354 12.06 -3.62 -5.79
CA ARG A 354 10.92 -3.10 -6.56
C ARG A 354 10.45 -1.76 -5.99
N VAL A 355 9.93 -0.89 -6.84
CA VAL A 355 9.38 0.40 -6.39
C VAL A 355 8.21 0.22 -5.40
N ASP A 356 7.33 -0.76 -5.64
CA ASP A 356 6.28 -1.16 -4.70
C ASP A 356 6.72 -2.36 -3.85
N ALA A 357 7.69 -2.15 -2.96
CA ALA A 357 8.18 -3.19 -2.06
C ALA A 357 7.16 -3.53 -0.94
N GLN A 358 6.16 -2.68 -0.71
CA GLN A 358 5.15 -2.82 0.35
C GLN A 358 3.79 -3.33 -0.17
N GLY A 359 3.69 -3.63 -1.46
CA GLY A 359 2.47 -4.14 -2.08
C GLY A 359 1.29 -3.18 -2.03
N LYS A 360 1.52 -1.87 -1.95
CA LYS A 360 0.46 -0.85 -1.82
C LYS A 360 -0.30 -0.66 -3.13
N THR A 361 0.27 -1.04 -4.28
CA THR A 361 -0.40 -0.92 -5.58
C THR A 361 -1.24 -2.15 -5.93
N LEU A 362 -1.00 -3.30 -5.28
CA LEU A 362 -1.63 -4.58 -5.66
C LEU A 362 -3.16 -4.54 -5.64
N GLY A 363 -3.78 -3.83 -4.69
CA GLY A 363 -5.22 -3.64 -4.65
C GLY A 363 -5.72 -2.85 -5.86
N GLN A 364 -5.04 -1.76 -6.20
CA GLN A 364 -5.39 -0.92 -7.37
C GLN A 364 -5.21 -1.68 -8.68
N VAL A 365 -4.16 -2.51 -8.77
CA VAL A 365 -3.94 -3.40 -9.90
C VAL A 365 -5.06 -4.44 -9.99
N LEU A 366 -5.45 -5.07 -8.88
CA LEU A 366 -6.52 -6.09 -8.89
C LEU A 366 -7.88 -5.50 -9.29
N LEU A 367 -8.17 -4.24 -8.94
CA LEU A 367 -9.40 -3.57 -9.38
C LEU A 367 -9.52 -3.44 -10.91
N GLN A 368 -8.42 -3.55 -11.66
CA GLN A 368 -8.44 -3.56 -13.13
C GLN A 368 -8.75 -4.94 -13.72
N MET A 369 -8.88 -5.98 -12.88
CA MET A 369 -9.20 -7.33 -13.34
C MET A 369 -10.55 -7.34 -14.07
N PRO A 370 -10.60 -7.83 -15.32
CA PRO A 370 -11.86 -7.96 -16.04
C PRO A 370 -12.80 -8.96 -15.34
N LEU A 371 -14.07 -8.60 -15.25
CA LEU A 371 -15.17 -9.47 -14.86
C LEU A 371 -15.80 -10.09 -16.12
N THR A 372 -16.47 -11.22 -15.93
CA THR A 372 -17.16 -11.98 -17.00
C THR A 372 -18.57 -11.51 -17.23
#